data_AF-A0A840SA54-F1
#
_entry.id   AF-A0A840SA54-F1
#
_cell.length_a   1.000
_cell.length_b   1.000
_cell.length_c   1.000
_cell.angle_alpha   90.00
_cell.angle_beta   90.00
_cell.angle_gamma   90.00
#
_symmetry.space_group_name_H-M   'P 1'
#
loop_
_entity.id
_entity.type
_entity.pdbx_description
1 polymer ?
#
loop_
_entity_poly.entity_id
_entity_poly.type
_entity_poly.pdbx_seq_one_letter_code
_entity_poly.pdbx_strand_id
1 'polypeptide(L)'
;MRKHPFRKFIGLLLLTSVILIGIFVLQFKTQSVITRTIGSLHVSIYQKENEQHQMVVKNQFEAEYKGIVFYCKEEEPVTAVNSSGEKINLELTDWNAEKKSLSLIFENGTEITFDTAKHEETLFSVGLSKADSIKSVTIPYKFSGSSKIDTSDSTRILIYEKKNGYEFKSPSLSSSSITISSSKNPAVVRAYNPVQKFAFTQLAGLPGTGTAEYNSSIKALRSLAVSKISAALASQPDSVNEMEIAVFVAESSLSGKFNEAIDEVPVSFRNGTKRTYFTAPYFNNLASMTPSLDRHISNLVSMTDNAISRKNLDIFTIDGISDFILQEKKTNRIRNLLAMAVSAGTPNLTQAAAILNVYERIYSAAPETAASLTSLTETCASVIEDNCSLKNEVISLNGVPADSLLTYIQTGSALIEAGQIEGKPSWCDAGRLLVNTALNSVSSMNFHMLASAYQILIKDNQFFPHCDILGYYGNSAVWAWTCAADITYKIDEESIVNINIDFPLSYSHYIIFKGIPTFHGQIEIQQQMFRTDSRFETYNSSGYVYLADDETLLIKSRHKSQKELIRLFCDPTANFSN
;
A
#
# COMPACT_ATOMS: atom_id res chain seq x y z
N MET A 1 9.73 69.28 73.83
CA MET A 1 9.69 67.80 73.82
C MET A 1 8.84 67.31 72.67
N ARG A 2 9.47 66.57 71.75
CA ARG A 2 8.90 65.92 70.55
C ARG A 2 7.77 64.96 70.96
N LYS A 3 6.54 65.19 70.52
CA LYS A 3 5.46 64.19 70.62
C LYS A 3 5.14 63.63 69.22
N HIS A 4 5.46 62.34 69.05
CA HIS A 4 5.11 61.44 67.94
C HIS A 4 5.91 61.54 66.61
N PRO A 5 7.23 61.30 66.62
CA PRO A 5 8.01 61.14 65.38
C PRO A 5 7.51 59.98 64.50
N PHE A 6 6.99 58.90 65.12
CA PHE A 6 6.49 57.72 64.43
C PHE A 6 5.20 57.98 63.62
N ARG A 7 4.29 58.82 64.14
CA ARG A 7 3.06 59.19 63.41
C ARG A 7 3.35 60.07 62.19
N LYS A 8 4.34 60.96 62.28
CA LYS A 8 4.79 61.75 61.13
C LYS A 8 5.45 60.88 60.07
N PHE A 9 6.25 59.89 60.47
CA PHE A 9 6.88 58.94 59.56
C PHE A 9 5.85 58.08 58.81
N ILE A 10 4.87 57.50 59.52
CA ILE A 10 3.79 56.73 58.92
C ILE A 10 2.93 57.60 57.99
N GLY A 11 2.59 58.82 58.42
CA GLY A 11 1.82 59.76 57.59
C GLY A 11 2.55 60.13 56.30
N LEU A 12 3.87 60.33 56.36
CA LEU A 12 4.68 60.62 55.18
C LEU A 12 4.76 59.42 54.24
N LEU A 13 4.88 58.20 54.77
CA LEU A 13 4.97 56.95 54.00
C LEU A 13 3.65 56.61 53.29
N LEU A 14 2.51 56.86 53.96
CA LEU A 14 1.19 56.76 53.34
C LEU A 14 1.01 57.78 52.23
N LEU A 15 1.41 59.04 52.48
CA LEU A 15 1.33 60.10 51.47
C LEU A 15 2.20 59.77 50.24
N THR A 16 3.45 59.36 50.43
CA THR A 16 4.31 58.98 49.30
C THR A 16 3.79 57.75 48.57
N SER A 17 3.25 56.75 49.27
CA SER A 17 2.63 55.59 48.63
C SER A 17 1.42 55.97 47.78
N VAL A 18 0.55 56.86 48.28
CA VAL A 18 -0.61 57.38 47.53
C VAL A 18 -0.17 58.20 46.32
N ILE A 19 0.85 59.04 46.46
CA ILE A 19 1.41 59.81 45.34
C ILE A 19 2.01 58.88 44.28
N LEU A 20 2.76 57.86 44.69
CA LEU A 20 3.41 56.92 43.77
C LEU A 20 2.38 56.05 43.05
N ILE A 21 1.36 55.55 43.76
CA ILE A 21 0.20 54.87 43.16
C ILE A 21 -0.56 55.83 42.23
N GLY A 22 -0.74 57.08 42.63
CA GLY A 22 -1.41 58.11 41.81
C GLY A 22 -0.67 58.38 40.50
N ILE A 23 0.65 58.53 40.54
CA ILE A 23 1.51 58.67 39.35
C ILE A 23 1.43 57.42 38.47
N PHE A 24 1.46 56.24 39.06
CA PHE A 24 1.36 54.97 38.34
C PHE A 24 0.00 54.83 37.63
N VAL A 25 -1.11 55.12 38.33
CA VAL A 25 -2.46 55.11 37.75
C VAL A 25 -2.61 56.16 36.65
N LEU A 26 -1.99 57.33 36.78
CA LEU A 26 -1.97 58.36 35.73
C LEU A 26 -1.17 57.89 34.49
N GLN A 27 0.00 57.27 34.67
CA GLN A 27 0.78 56.73 33.56
C GLN A 27 0.03 55.63 32.80
N PHE A 28 -0.67 54.73 33.49
CA PHE A 28 -1.41 53.64 32.84
C PHE A 28 -2.77 54.05 32.27
N LYS A 29 -3.36 55.17 32.70
CA LYS A 29 -4.59 55.71 32.07
C LYS A 29 -4.37 56.28 30.68
N THR A 30 -3.16 56.73 30.37
CA THR A 30 -2.83 57.39 29.09
C THR A 30 -2.59 56.43 27.93
N GLN A 31 -2.54 55.11 28.18
CA GLN A 31 -2.34 54.10 27.15
C GLN A 31 -3.47 53.08 27.18
N SER A 32 -3.97 52.71 26.01
CA SER A 32 -4.97 51.66 25.89
C SER A 32 -4.63 50.73 24.72
N VAL A 33 -5.22 49.54 24.71
CA VAL A 33 -5.04 48.56 23.63
C VAL A 33 -6.40 48.21 23.07
N ILE A 34 -6.55 48.37 21.76
CA ILE A 34 -7.69 47.87 21.01
C ILE A 34 -7.37 46.44 20.58
N THR A 35 -8.21 45.50 21.00
CA THR A 35 -8.12 44.10 20.53
C THR A 35 -9.29 43.78 19.61
N ARG A 36 -8.99 43.21 18.44
CA ARG A 36 -9.97 42.74 17.47
C ARG A 36 -9.66 41.31 17.03
N THR A 37 -10.72 40.55 16.78
CA THR A 37 -10.63 39.17 16.27
C THR A 37 -11.45 39.05 15.00
N ILE A 38 -10.82 38.59 13.92
CA ILE A 38 -11.44 38.34 12.62
C ILE A 38 -11.14 36.89 12.23
N GLY A 39 -12.08 35.97 12.46
CA GLY A 39 -11.83 34.54 12.27
C GLY A 39 -10.70 34.05 13.20
N SER A 40 -9.58 33.57 12.63
CA SER A 40 -8.37 33.16 13.37
C SER A 40 -7.29 34.26 13.44
N LEU A 41 -7.58 35.48 12.95
CA LEU A 41 -6.71 36.65 13.07
C LEU A 41 -7.00 37.39 14.37
N HIS A 42 -6.00 37.53 15.23
CA HIS A 42 -6.06 38.32 16.46
C HIS A 42 -5.16 39.54 16.32
N VAL A 43 -5.72 40.74 16.45
CA VAL A 43 -4.96 41.98 16.29
C VAL A 43 -5.07 42.83 17.55
N SER A 44 -3.93 43.36 18.00
CA SER A 44 -3.80 44.34 19.06
C SER A 44 -3.17 45.62 18.52
N ILE A 45 -3.87 46.75 18.66
CA ILE A 45 -3.41 48.08 18.24
C ILE A 45 -3.32 48.95 19.48
N TYR A 46 -2.16 49.58 19.69
CA TYR A 46 -1.91 50.39 20.87
C TYR A 46 -2.30 51.84 20.60
N GLN A 47 -2.87 52.50 21.61
CA GLN A 47 -3.24 53.90 21.56
C GLN A 47 -2.64 54.65 22.73
N LYS A 48 -2.36 55.94 22.52
CA LYS A 48 -1.93 56.87 23.55
C LYS A 48 -2.80 58.12 23.52
N GLU A 49 -2.98 58.73 24.68
CA GLU A 49 -3.60 60.05 24.80
C GLU A 49 -2.62 61.13 24.31
N ASN A 50 -3.04 61.99 23.39
CA ASN A 50 -2.25 63.12 22.91
C ASN A 50 -2.40 64.35 23.84
N GLU A 51 -1.65 65.44 23.59
CA GLU A 51 -1.73 66.68 24.38
C GLU A 51 -3.13 67.33 24.40
N GLN A 52 -4.01 66.93 23.48
CA GLN A 52 -5.38 67.40 23.34
C GLN A 52 -6.41 66.46 24.00
N HIS A 53 -5.96 65.48 24.81
CA HIS A 53 -6.79 64.47 25.47
C HIS A 53 -7.59 63.59 24.50
N GLN A 54 -7.08 63.40 23.28
CA GLN A 54 -7.65 62.49 22.28
C GLN A 54 -6.81 61.22 22.18
N MET A 55 -7.47 60.07 22.08
CA MET A 55 -6.81 58.80 21.88
C MET A 55 -6.36 58.67 20.43
N VAL A 56 -5.05 58.70 20.22
CA VAL A 56 -4.42 58.50 18.91
C VAL A 56 -3.72 57.15 18.85
N VAL A 57 -3.64 56.59 17.66
CA VAL A 57 -2.93 55.32 17.44
C VAL A 57 -1.43 55.54 17.72
N LYS A 58 -0.82 54.59 18.44
CA LYS A 58 0.63 54.52 18.63
C LYS A 58 1.22 53.76 17.45
N ASN A 59 2.47 54.03 17.08
CA ASN A 59 3.23 53.23 16.11
C ASN A 59 3.62 51.84 16.65
N GLN A 60 2.62 51.08 17.09
CA GLN A 60 2.77 49.80 17.73
C GLN A 60 1.53 48.95 17.49
N PHE A 61 1.72 47.74 16.94
CA PHE A 61 0.68 46.74 16.75
C PHE A 61 1.25 45.33 16.82
N GLU A 62 0.38 44.36 17.08
CA GLU A 62 0.64 42.93 16.85
C GLU A 62 -0.56 42.32 16.12
N ALA A 63 -0.32 41.56 15.06
CA ALA A 63 -1.33 40.81 14.30
C ALA A 63 -0.91 39.35 14.22
N GLU A 64 -1.65 38.47 14.89
CA GLU A 64 -1.37 37.05 14.99
C GLU A 64 -2.35 36.22 14.16
N TYR A 65 -1.81 35.33 13.32
CA TYR A 65 -2.58 34.32 12.59
C TYR A 65 -1.86 32.98 12.61
N LYS A 66 -2.50 31.95 13.20
CA LYS A 66 -1.99 30.56 13.23
C LYS A 66 -0.52 30.44 13.63
N GLY A 67 -0.13 31.18 14.67
CA GLY A 67 1.22 31.18 15.22
C GLY A 67 2.25 32.07 14.52
N ILE A 68 1.87 32.82 13.48
CA ILE A 68 2.69 33.89 12.90
C ILE A 68 2.24 35.22 13.49
N VAL A 69 3.17 35.97 14.08
CA VAL A 69 2.91 37.28 14.68
C VAL A 69 3.64 38.35 13.89
N PHE A 70 2.90 39.17 13.15
CA PHE A 70 3.41 40.39 12.53
C PHE A 70 3.34 41.52 13.55
N TYR A 71 4.36 42.36 13.63
CA TYR A 71 4.38 43.41 14.64
C TYR A 71 5.12 44.67 14.21
N CYS A 72 4.86 45.74 14.94
CA CYS A 72 5.59 46.99 14.88
C CYS A 72 5.83 47.48 16.31
N LYS A 73 7.05 47.94 16.60
CA LYS A 73 7.43 48.61 17.85
C LYS A 73 8.39 49.75 17.52
N GLU A 74 8.61 50.67 18.46
CA GLU A 74 9.52 51.81 18.24
C GLU A 74 10.95 51.37 17.85
N GLU A 75 11.46 50.30 18.46
CA GLU A 75 12.78 49.74 18.15
C GLU A 75 12.82 48.89 16.87
N GLU A 76 11.65 48.38 16.45
CA GLU A 76 11.49 47.52 15.27
C GLU A 76 10.29 48.00 14.44
N PRO A 77 10.43 49.14 13.74
CA PRO A 77 9.33 49.73 12.99
C PRO A 77 9.09 48.97 11.69
N VAL A 78 7.88 49.11 11.16
CA VAL A 78 7.65 48.81 9.74
C VAL A 78 8.43 49.83 8.92
N THR A 79 9.16 49.35 7.92
CA THR A 79 9.99 50.21 7.05
C THR A 79 9.60 50.06 5.60
N ALA A 80 9.94 51.05 4.79
CA ALA A 80 9.58 51.11 3.38
C ALA A 80 10.74 51.59 2.54
N VAL A 81 10.77 51.21 1.27
CA VAL A 81 11.71 51.73 0.26
C VAL A 81 10.95 52.63 -0.69
N ASN A 82 11.23 53.92 -0.66
CA ASN A 82 10.55 54.90 -1.51
C ASN A 82 10.97 54.79 -2.98
N SER A 83 10.38 55.62 -3.84
CA SER A 83 10.69 55.63 -5.28
C SER A 83 12.16 55.94 -5.61
N SER A 84 12.86 56.72 -4.77
CA SER A 84 14.29 57.01 -4.91
C SER A 84 15.21 55.90 -4.38
N GLY A 85 14.68 54.85 -3.76
CA GLY A 85 15.45 53.73 -3.24
C GLY A 85 15.96 53.92 -1.80
N GLU A 86 15.53 54.98 -1.13
CA GLU A 86 15.85 55.25 0.27
C GLU A 86 14.92 54.48 1.21
N LYS A 87 15.48 53.97 2.31
CA LYS A 87 14.74 53.27 3.36
C LYS A 87 14.21 54.27 4.38
N ILE A 88 12.89 54.29 4.58
CA ILE A 88 12.19 55.15 5.54
C ILE A 88 11.42 54.32 6.56
N ASN A 89 11.23 54.84 7.77
CA ASN A 89 10.34 54.24 8.75
C ASN A 89 8.90 54.69 8.47
N LEU A 90 7.94 53.78 8.64
CA LEU A 90 6.52 54.10 8.54
C LEU A 90 5.93 54.29 9.93
N GLU A 91 5.13 55.35 10.11
CA GLU A 91 4.38 55.60 11.34
C GLU A 91 2.91 55.27 11.14
N LEU A 92 2.39 54.35 11.97
CA LEU A 92 0.98 53.97 11.97
C LEU A 92 0.13 55.15 12.46
N THR A 93 -0.80 55.61 11.62
CA THR A 93 -1.68 56.75 11.94
C THR A 93 -3.13 56.32 12.14
N ASP A 94 -3.59 55.30 11.43
CA ASP A 94 -4.98 54.85 11.49
C ASP A 94 -5.13 53.36 11.15
N TRP A 95 -6.30 52.81 11.38
CA TRP A 95 -6.64 51.43 11.04
C TRP A 95 -8.13 51.29 10.73
N ASN A 96 -8.46 50.31 9.89
CA ASN A 96 -9.84 49.96 9.57
C ASN A 96 -10.03 48.44 9.65
N ALA A 97 -11.21 47.98 10.08
CA ALA A 97 -11.57 46.57 10.08
C ALA A 97 -12.88 46.36 9.32
N GLU A 98 -12.87 45.37 8.45
CA GLU A 98 -14.07 44.83 7.82
C GLU A 98 -14.35 43.41 8.32
N LYS A 99 -15.38 42.75 7.75
CA LYS A 99 -15.82 41.42 8.20
C LYS A 99 -14.73 40.34 8.07
N LYS A 100 -13.80 40.48 7.12
CA LYS A 100 -12.77 39.47 6.80
C LYS A 100 -11.37 40.05 6.62
N SER A 101 -11.20 41.35 6.78
CA SER A 101 -9.93 42.04 6.56
C SER A 101 -9.70 43.13 7.60
N LEU A 102 -8.43 43.47 7.80
CA LEU A 102 -7.99 44.60 8.60
C LEU A 102 -6.92 45.35 7.81
N SER A 103 -7.06 46.66 7.70
CA SER A 103 -6.07 47.55 7.09
C SER A 103 -5.41 48.43 8.13
N LEU A 104 -4.09 48.55 8.03
CA LEU A 104 -3.26 49.48 8.80
C LEU A 104 -2.78 50.60 7.87
N ILE A 105 -3.07 51.84 8.23
CA ILE A 105 -2.80 53.03 7.42
C ILE A 105 -1.66 53.84 8.06
N PHE A 106 -0.64 54.12 7.26
CA PHE A 106 0.56 54.82 7.69
C PHE A 106 0.58 56.26 7.16
N GLU A 107 1.35 57.13 7.80
CA GLU A 107 1.40 58.59 7.57
C GLU A 107 1.49 59.00 6.09
N ASN A 108 2.27 58.26 5.29
CA ASN A 108 2.45 58.54 3.86
C ASN A 108 1.37 57.95 2.95
N GLY A 109 0.24 57.52 3.51
CA GLY A 109 -0.89 56.93 2.80
C GLY A 109 -0.70 55.46 2.42
N THR A 110 0.38 54.82 2.87
CA THR A 110 0.59 53.38 2.66
C THR A 110 -0.40 52.58 3.48
N GLU A 111 -0.98 51.56 2.86
CA GLU A 111 -1.96 50.71 3.50
C GLU A 111 -1.53 49.24 3.39
N ILE A 112 -1.36 48.60 4.56
CA ILE A 112 -1.07 47.17 4.69
C ILE A 112 -2.36 46.47 5.10
N THR A 113 -2.81 45.52 4.28
CA THR A 113 -4.03 44.77 4.53
C THR A 113 -3.73 43.33 4.92
N PHE A 114 -4.35 42.90 6.00
CA PHE A 114 -4.45 41.54 6.49
C PHE A 114 -5.80 40.98 6.09
N ASP A 115 -5.84 39.93 5.28
CA ASP A 115 -7.09 39.37 4.75
C ASP A 115 -7.20 37.89 5.10
N THR A 116 -8.37 37.48 5.60
CA THR A 116 -8.69 36.09 6.00
C THR A 116 -9.54 35.34 4.96
N ALA A 117 -9.85 35.94 3.81
CA ALA A 117 -10.64 35.28 2.78
C ALA A 117 -10.30 35.70 1.34
N LYS A 118 -9.39 34.95 0.73
CA LYS A 118 -9.28 34.90 -0.74
C LYS A 118 -8.97 33.49 -1.23
N HIS A 119 -9.92 32.90 -1.97
CA HIS A 119 -9.83 31.65 -2.74
C HIS A 119 -9.63 30.35 -1.96
N GLU A 120 -10.07 29.25 -2.55
CA GLU A 120 -10.28 27.92 -1.93
C GLU A 120 -9.05 27.35 -1.19
N GLU A 121 -7.84 27.81 -1.51
CA GLU A 121 -6.60 27.29 -0.93
C GLU A 121 -5.81 28.27 -0.04
N THR A 122 -6.16 29.57 -0.02
CA THR A 122 -5.42 30.57 0.79
C THR A 122 -6.22 30.97 2.02
N LEU A 123 -5.67 30.64 3.20
CA LEU A 123 -6.32 30.87 4.49
C LEU A 123 -6.13 32.32 4.96
N PHE A 124 -5.01 32.94 4.62
CA PHE A 124 -4.68 34.29 5.05
C PHE A 124 -3.65 34.94 4.13
N SER A 125 -3.68 36.27 4.03
CA SER A 125 -2.69 37.02 3.27
C SER A 125 -2.38 38.38 3.90
N VAL A 126 -1.14 38.86 3.67
CA VAL A 126 -0.65 40.19 4.01
C VAL A 126 -0.13 40.84 2.75
N GLY A 127 -0.72 41.96 2.35
CA GLY A 127 -0.40 42.66 1.11
C GLY A 127 -0.46 44.17 1.25
N LEU A 128 0.00 44.87 0.21
CA LEU A 128 -0.16 46.31 0.07
C LEU A 128 -1.42 46.59 -0.76
N SER A 129 -2.39 47.28 -0.18
CA SER A 129 -3.61 47.70 -0.90
C SER A 129 -3.46 49.09 -1.52
N LYS A 130 -2.64 49.97 -0.92
CA LYS A 130 -2.30 51.30 -1.46
C LYS A 130 -0.86 51.67 -1.14
N ALA A 131 -0.10 52.11 -2.16
CA ALA A 131 1.33 52.40 -2.03
C ALA A 131 1.85 53.33 -3.15
N ASP A 132 1.20 54.48 -3.36
CA ASP A 132 1.45 55.36 -4.54
C ASP A 132 2.88 55.91 -4.61
N SER A 133 3.61 55.95 -3.49
CA SER A 133 4.95 56.55 -3.36
C SER A 133 6.07 55.55 -3.00
N ILE A 134 5.76 54.25 -2.86
CA ILE A 134 6.65 53.25 -2.26
C ILE A 134 6.81 52.02 -3.15
N LYS A 135 8.07 51.54 -3.29
CA LYS A 135 8.40 50.32 -4.03
C LYS A 135 8.11 49.05 -3.24
N SER A 136 8.47 49.01 -1.96
CA SER A 136 8.25 47.84 -1.09
C SER A 136 8.19 48.23 0.38
N VAL A 137 7.53 47.38 1.17
CA VAL A 137 7.40 47.52 2.63
C VAL A 137 7.96 46.27 3.30
N THR A 138 8.74 46.48 4.35
CA THR A 138 9.32 45.44 5.20
C THR A 138 8.62 45.43 6.56
N ILE A 139 8.02 44.28 6.89
CA ILE A 139 7.23 44.07 8.11
C ILE A 139 7.96 43.06 9.01
N PRO A 140 8.30 43.41 10.26
CA PRO A 140 8.81 42.46 11.24
C PRO A 140 7.80 41.34 11.55
N TYR A 141 8.30 40.12 11.72
CA TYR A 141 7.48 39.01 12.18
C TYR A 141 8.26 38.07 13.11
N LYS A 142 7.52 37.35 13.95
CA LYS A 142 8.03 36.29 14.83
C LYS A 142 7.03 35.14 14.88
N PHE A 143 7.45 34.02 15.42
CA PHE A 143 6.55 32.90 15.70
C PHE A 143 6.08 32.91 17.15
N SER A 144 4.84 32.50 17.38
CA SER A 144 4.34 32.25 18.73
C SER A 144 5.10 31.07 19.36
N GLY A 145 5.28 31.08 20.68
CA GLY A 145 6.05 30.06 21.39
C GLY A 145 5.50 28.64 21.29
N SER A 146 4.28 28.45 20.77
CA SER A 146 3.63 27.16 20.55
C SER A 146 3.88 26.56 19.15
N SER A 147 4.58 27.28 18.27
CA SER A 147 4.78 26.88 16.88
C SER A 147 6.09 26.13 16.68
N LYS A 148 6.05 24.98 15.99
CA LYS A 148 7.27 24.26 15.55
C LYS A 148 7.60 24.62 14.11
N ILE A 149 8.84 25.01 13.86
CA ILE A 149 9.36 25.32 12.52
C ILE A 149 10.15 24.11 12.02
N ASP A 150 9.91 23.68 10.78
CA ASP A 150 10.54 22.48 10.19
C ASP A 150 11.50 22.84 9.06
N THR A 151 11.08 23.67 8.12
CA THR A 151 11.90 24.16 7.00
C THR A 151 11.68 25.65 6.80
N SER A 152 12.76 26.39 6.54
CA SER A 152 12.74 27.81 6.20
C SER A 152 13.72 28.07 5.07
N ASP A 153 13.24 28.63 3.96
CA ASP A 153 14.05 29.15 2.86
C ASP A 153 13.76 30.65 2.62
N SER A 154 14.36 31.26 1.59
CA SER A 154 14.22 32.69 1.29
C SER A 154 12.82 33.16 0.86
N THR A 155 11.87 32.23 0.69
CA THR A 155 10.50 32.51 0.21
C THR A 155 9.41 31.73 0.96
N ARG A 156 9.76 30.72 1.75
CA ARG A 156 8.81 29.78 2.34
C ARG A 156 9.22 29.34 3.74
N ILE A 157 8.24 29.19 4.62
CA ILE A 157 8.39 28.57 5.95
C ILE A 157 7.27 27.57 6.19
N LEU A 158 7.64 26.42 6.76
CA LEU A 158 6.69 25.40 7.23
C LEU A 158 6.51 25.49 8.74
N ILE A 159 5.25 25.63 9.16
CA ILE A 159 4.86 25.89 10.54
C ILE A 159 3.89 24.80 10.97
N TYR A 160 4.14 24.18 12.12
CA TYR A 160 3.24 23.20 12.71
C TYR A 160 2.69 23.70 14.04
N GLU A 161 1.36 23.70 14.13
CA GLU A 161 0.63 23.98 15.35
C GLU A 161 -0.14 22.72 15.76
N LYS A 162 0.33 22.05 16.83
CA LYS A 162 -0.18 20.74 17.26
C LYS A 162 -0.12 19.69 16.14
N LYS A 163 -1.25 19.38 15.50
CA LYS A 163 -1.38 18.38 14.42
C LYS A 163 -1.58 19.01 13.03
N ASN A 164 -1.72 20.33 12.94
CA ASN A 164 -2.00 21.03 11.68
C ASN A 164 -0.72 21.67 11.15
N GLY A 165 -0.38 21.40 9.89
CA GLY A 165 0.69 22.08 9.17
C GLY A 165 0.15 23.27 8.39
N TYR A 166 0.95 24.34 8.32
CA TYR A 166 0.71 25.51 7.49
C TYR A 166 1.97 25.86 6.69
N GLU A 167 1.75 26.34 5.47
CA GLU A 167 2.80 26.91 4.62
C GLU A 167 2.65 28.42 4.63
N PHE A 168 3.68 29.12 5.06
CA PHE A 168 3.81 30.57 4.91
C PHE A 168 4.74 30.90 3.76
N LYS A 169 4.25 31.61 2.75
CA LYS A 169 5.01 31.99 1.56
C LYS A 169 5.04 33.50 1.40
N SER A 170 6.19 34.08 1.14
CA SER A 170 6.39 35.51 0.91
C SER A 170 7.32 35.73 -0.29
N PRO A 171 7.17 36.80 -1.08
CA PRO A 171 8.08 37.10 -2.20
C PRO A 171 9.53 37.33 -1.78
N SER A 172 9.73 37.75 -0.53
CA SER A 172 11.04 37.96 0.06
C SER A 172 10.92 37.75 1.57
N LEU A 173 11.65 36.76 2.07
CA LEU A 173 11.61 36.34 3.46
C LEU A 173 13.03 36.36 4.07
N SER A 174 13.14 36.90 5.27
CA SER A 174 14.34 36.83 6.12
C SER A 174 13.99 36.17 7.45
N SER A 175 14.96 35.98 8.34
CA SER A 175 14.73 35.34 9.65
C SER A 175 13.76 36.09 10.58
N SER A 176 13.56 37.39 10.38
CA SER A 176 12.75 38.25 11.27
C SER A 176 11.85 39.25 10.55
N SER A 177 11.84 39.28 9.22
CA SER A 177 11.00 40.21 8.45
C SER A 177 10.59 39.65 7.10
N ILE A 178 9.43 40.10 6.62
CA ILE A 178 8.98 39.91 5.24
C ILE A 178 9.06 41.20 4.46
N THR A 179 9.32 41.14 3.16
CA THR A 179 9.25 42.31 2.28
C THR A 179 8.24 42.08 1.16
N ILE A 180 7.25 42.96 1.06
CA ILE A 180 6.13 42.92 0.11
C ILE A 180 6.13 44.17 -0.78
N SER A 181 5.66 44.06 -2.02
CA SER A 181 5.54 45.18 -2.97
C SER A 181 4.23 45.11 -3.73
N SER A 182 3.73 46.23 -4.26
CA SER A 182 2.52 46.28 -5.09
C SER A 182 2.65 45.50 -6.41
N SER A 183 3.88 45.32 -6.90
CA SER A 183 4.21 44.57 -8.12
C SER A 183 4.43 43.06 -7.93
N LYS A 184 4.46 42.57 -6.67
CA LYS A 184 4.68 41.16 -6.35
C LYS A 184 3.44 40.61 -5.60
N ASN A 185 3.29 39.29 -5.62
CA ASN A 185 2.20 38.63 -4.88
C ASN A 185 2.28 38.94 -3.37
N PRO A 186 1.16 39.00 -2.65
CA PRO A 186 1.17 39.18 -1.19
C PRO A 186 1.88 38.01 -0.48
N ALA A 187 2.26 38.22 0.78
CA ALA A 187 2.61 37.09 1.65
C ALA A 187 1.33 36.31 1.98
N VAL A 188 1.37 34.98 1.93
CA VAL A 188 0.19 34.12 2.05
C VAL A 188 0.44 32.95 3.00
N VAL A 189 -0.61 32.54 3.70
CA VAL A 189 -0.66 31.32 4.52
C VAL A 189 -1.67 30.35 3.93
N ARG A 190 -1.25 29.10 3.75
CA ARG A 190 -2.07 28.00 3.22
C ARG A 190 -2.05 26.82 4.18
N ALA A 191 -3.08 25.97 4.11
CA ALA A 191 -3.02 24.68 4.77
C ALA A 191 -1.88 23.86 4.14
N TYR A 192 -0.99 23.32 4.97
CA TYR A 192 0.08 22.45 4.52
C TYR A 192 -0.18 21.04 5.04
N ASN A 193 -0.53 20.15 4.13
CA ASN A 193 -0.46 18.74 4.36
C ASN A 193 0.90 18.26 3.85
N PRO A 194 1.81 17.77 4.71
CA PRO A 194 3.12 17.25 4.28
C PRO A 194 3.01 16.08 3.31
N VAL A 195 1.81 15.51 3.16
CA VAL A 195 1.49 14.52 2.15
C VAL A 195 0.90 15.24 0.95
N GLN A 196 1.73 15.58 -0.06
CA GLN A 196 1.26 15.31 -1.42
C GLN A 196 0.98 13.81 -1.38
N LYS A 197 -0.30 13.42 -1.29
CA LYS A 197 -0.67 12.00 -1.25
C LYS A 197 0.04 11.36 -2.44
N PHE A 198 0.91 10.41 -2.11
CA PHE A 198 1.50 9.56 -3.12
C PHE A 198 0.35 9.01 -3.95
N ALA A 199 0.51 9.07 -5.26
CA ALA A 199 -0.45 8.52 -6.19
C ALA A 199 0.31 7.74 -7.25
N PHE A 200 -0.19 6.58 -7.63
CA PHE A 200 0.41 5.72 -8.64
C PHE A 200 0.60 6.44 -9.98
N THR A 201 -0.25 7.43 -10.29
CA THR A 201 -0.12 8.26 -11.50
C THR A 201 1.18 9.06 -11.55
N GLN A 202 1.85 9.29 -10.40
CA GLN A 202 3.14 10.01 -10.32
C GLN A 202 4.33 9.14 -10.76
N LEU A 203 4.13 7.82 -10.89
CA LEU A 203 5.20 6.88 -11.21
C LEU A 203 5.49 6.76 -12.71
N ALA A 204 4.58 7.24 -13.56
CA ALA A 204 4.68 7.06 -15.00
C ALA A 204 6.03 7.58 -15.54
N GLY A 205 6.78 6.68 -16.20
CA GLY A 205 8.07 6.99 -16.81
C GLY A 205 9.28 6.92 -15.87
N LEU A 206 9.11 6.56 -14.60
CA LEU A 206 10.25 6.33 -13.70
C LEU A 206 11.00 5.04 -14.08
N PRO A 207 12.34 4.98 -13.86
CA PRO A 207 13.10 3.75 -14.02
C PRO A 207 12.50 2.61 -13.19
N GLY A 208 12.37 1.41 -13.80
CA GLY A 208 11.79 0.24 -13.12
C GLY A 208 10.26 0.11 -13.22
N THR A 209 9.56 1.06 -13.83
CA THR A 209 8.12 0.90 -14.19
C THR A 209 7.91 0.19 -15.53
N GLY A 210 8.97 0.09 -16.35
CA GLY A 210 8.93 -0.54 -17.65
C GLY A 210 8.81 -2.07 -17.61
N THR A 211 8.17 -2.63 -18.64
CA THR A 211 8.00 -4.09 -18.79
C THR A 211 9.33 -4.79 -19.12
N ALA A 212 10.25 -4.12 -19.81
CA ALA A 212 11.53 -4.70 -20.19
C ALA A 212 12.45 -4.92 -18.97
N GLU A 213 12.54 -3.94 -18.07
CA GLU A 213 13.28 -4.04 -16.82
C GLU A 213 12.66 -5.13 -15.92
N TYR A 214 11.33 -5.12 -15.77
CA TYR A 214 10.62 -6.16 -15.02
C TYR A 214 10.95 -7.57 -15.53
N ASN A 215 10.81 -7.81 -16.84
CA ASN A 215 11.12 -9.12 -17.43
C ASN A 215 12.60 -9.52 -17.24
N SER A 216 13.51 -8.55 -17.26
CA SER A 216 14.93 -8.80 -17.01
C SER A 216 15.17 -9.22 -15.55
N SER A 217 14.52 -8.56 -14.59
CA SER A 217 14.57 -8.92 -13.16
C SER A 217 13.98 -10.32 -12.92
N ILE A 218 12.85 -10.64 -13.56
CA ILE A 218 12.24 -11.98 -13.49
C ILE A 218 13.19 -13.06 -14.04
N LYS A 219 13.84 -12.81 -15.19
CA LYS A 219 14.82 -13.74 -15.74
C LYS A 219 16.02 -13.97 -14.80
N ALA A 220 16.50 -12.92 -14.15
CA ALA A 220 17.57 -13.01 -13.17
C ALA A 220 17.14 -13.84 -11.94
N LEU A 221 15.93 -13.61 -11.42
CA LEU A 221 15.34 -14.39 -10.33
C LEU A 221 15.29 -15.88 -10.67
N ARG A 222 14.73 -16.25 -11.83
CA ARG A 222 14.61 -17.64 -12.29
C ARG A 222 15.96 -18.34 -12.36
N SER A 223 16.95 -17.67 -12.98
CA SER A 223 18.31 -18.20 -13.13
C SER A 223 19.01 -18.41 -11.78
N LEU A 224 18.85 -17.45 -10.86
CA LEU A 224 19.41 -17.54 -9.51
C LEU A 224 18.73 -18.60 -8.64
N ALA A 225 17.41 -18.76 -8.77
CA ALA A 225 16.65 -19.78 -8.05
C ALA A 225 17.19 -21.18 -8.39
N VAL A 226 17.29 -21.53 -9.68
CA VAL A 226 17.84 -22.82 -10.11
C VAL A 226 19.28 -23.00 -9.63
N SER A 227 20.14 -22.01 -9.85
CA SER A 227 21.56 -22.10 -9.49
C SER A 227 21.78 -22.29 -7.98
N LYS A 228 21.10 -21.51 -7.13
CA LYS A 228 21.28 -21.61 -5.67
C LYS A 228 20.59 -22.83 -5.08
N ILE A 229 19.44 -23.25 -5.59
CA ILE A 229 18.76 -24.46 -5.12
C ILE A 229 19.55 -25.70 -5.52
N SER A 230 20.03 -25.80 -6.76
CA SER A 230 20.91 -26.91 -7.20
C SER A 230 22.17 -27.01 -6.32
N ALA A 231 22.82 -25.87 -6.04
CA ALA A 231 23.95 -25.84 -5.11
C ALA A 231 23.57 -26.30 -3.69
N ALA A 232 22.37 -25.93 -3.20
CA ALA A 232 21.88 -26.37 -1.89
C ALA A 232 21.55 -27.87 -1.86
N LEU A 233 20.99 -28.43 -2.92
CA LEU A 233 20.75 -29.87 -3.06
C LEU A 233 22.06 -30.67 -2.95
N ALA A 234 23.15 -30.15 -3.51
CA ALA A 234 24.46 -30.80 -3.45
C ALA A 234 25.18 -30.63 -2.09
N SER A 235 25.06 -29.46 -1.45
CA SER A 235 25.88 -29.09 -0.28
C SER A 235 25.18 -29.21 1.07
N GLN A 236 23.86 -29.04 1.10
CA GLN A 236 23.03 -29.03 2.31
C GLN A 236 21.62 -29.59 2.06
N PRO A 237 21.50 -30.83 1.57
CA PRO A 237 20.23 -31.41 1.11
C PRO A 237 19.14 -31.44 2.19
N ASP A 238 19.49 -31.56 3.47
CA ASP A 238 18.53 -31.62 4.57
C ASP A 238 17.83 -30.28 4.86
N SER A 239 18.41 -29.17 4.40
CA SER A 239 17.87 -27.82 4.53
C SER A 239 16.88 -27.48 3.42
N VAL A 240 16.80 -28.27 2.34
CA VAL A 240 15.91 -28.02 1.20
C VAL A 240 14.54 -28.65 1.48
N ASN A 241 13.47 -27.88 1.26
CA ASN A 241 12.08 -28.30 1.42
C ASN A 241 11.40 -28.58 0.07
N GLU A 242 10.12 -28.94 0.14
CA GLU A 242 9.32 -29.29 -1.03
C GLU A 242 9.14 -28.14 -2.04
N MET A 243 9.01 -26.89 -1.56
CA MET A 243 8.86 -25.70 -2.39
C MET A 243 10.10 -25.47 -3.25
N GLU A 244 11.28 -25.55 -2.66
CA GLU A 244 12.53 -25.38 -3.40
C GLU A 244 12.75 -26.48 -4.43
N ILE A 245 12.42 -27.73 -4.09
CA ILE A 245 12.50 -28.84 -5.03
C ILE A 245 11.50 -28.65 -6.18
N ALA A 246 10.28 -28.21 -5.89
CA ALA A 246 9.30 -27.93 -6.92
C ALA A 246 9.75 -26.82 -7.88
N VAL A 247 10.32 -25.72 -7.35
CA VAL A 247 10.90 -24.64 -8.17
C VAL A 247 12.03 -25.16 -9.05
N PHE A 248 12.96 -25.93 -8.47
CA PHE A 248 14.10 -26.47 -9.20
C PHE A 248 13.66 -27.42 -10.33
N VAL A 249 12.77 -28.37 -10.03
CA VAL A 249 12.25 -29.30 -11.03
C VAL A 249 11.45 -28.57 -12.10
N ALA A 250 10.53 -27.68 -11.71
CA ALA A 250 9.69 -26.97 -12.66
C ALA A 250 10.51 -26.10 -13.62
N GLU A 251 11.45 -25.32 -13.12
CA GLU A 251 12.25 -24.42 -13.96
C GLU A 251 13.23 -25.18 -14.85
N SER A 252 13.84 -26.27 -14.35
CA SER A 252 14.69 -27.14 -15.16
C SER A 252 13.92 -27.82 -16.29
N SER A 253 12.64 -28.14 -16.05
CA SER A 253 11.77 -28.82 -17.01
C SER A 253 11.45 -27.96 -18.23
N LEU A 254 11.36 -26.63 -18.07
CA LEU A 254 11.21 -25.71 -19.20
C LEU A 254 12.38 -25.74 -20.19
N SER A 255 13.55 -26.20 -19.75
CA SER A 255 14.72 -26.41 -20.61
C SER A 255 14.82 -27.85 -21.15
N GLY A 256 13.77 -28.66 -21.01
CA GLY A 256 13.75 -30.07 -21.42
C GLY A 256 14.53 -31.00 -20.49
N LYS A 257 14.91 -30.54 -19.30
CA LYS A 257 15.76 -31.27 -18.34
C LYS A 257 14.97 -31.88 -17.18
N PHE A 258 13.72 -32.25 -17.42
CA PHE A 258 12.86 -32.85 -16.39
C PHE A 258 13.54 -34.05 -15.72
N ASN A 259 14.04 -34.99 -16.53
CA ASN A 259 14.67 -36.23 -16.03
C ASN A 259 15.93 -35.94 -15.20
N GLU A 260 16.81 -35.07 -15.72
CA GLU A 260 18.04 -34.66 -15.02
C GLU A 260 17.70 -34.05 -13.65
N ALA A 261 16.69 -33.18 -13.60
CA ALA A 261 16.27 -32.53 -12.37
C ALA A 261 15.70 -33.53 -11.35
N ILE A 262 14.90 -34.51 -11.78
CA ILE A 262 14.38 -35.56 -10.89
C ILE A 262 15.52 -36.41 -10.31
N ASP A 263 16.54 -36.71 -11.10
CA ASP A 263 17.67 -37.53 -10.68
C ASP A 263 18.63 -36.80 -9.73
N GLU A 264 18.79 -35.48 -9.91
CA GLU A 264 19.55 -34.61 -8.99
C GLU A 264 18.91 -34.48 -7.61
N VAL A 265 17.61 -34.74 -7.47
CA VAL A 265 16.93 -34.68 -6.17
C VAL A 265 17.41 -35.84 -5.27
N PRO A 266 17.88 -35.56 -4.03
CA PRO A 266 18.40 -36.57 -3.13
C PRO A 266 17.41 -37.71 -2.86
N VAL A 267 17.90 -38.95 -2.84
CA VAL A 267 17.10 -40.13 -2.50
C VAL A 267 16.49 -40.02 -1.10
N SER A 268 17.20 -39.38 -0.17
CA SER A 268 16.71 -39.09 1.19
C SER A 268 15.46 -38.23 1.19
N PHE A 269 15.30 -37.32 0.23
CA PHE A 269 14.08 -36.56 0.04
C PHE A 269 13.03 -37.39 -0.70
N ARG A 270 13.38 -38.00 -1.85
CA ARG A 270 12.44 -38.79 -2.68
C ARG A 270 11.71 -39.86 -1.88
N ASN A 271 12.43 -40.53 -0.96
CA ASN A 271 11.90 -41.58 -0.08
C ASN A 271 11.67 -41.09 1.37
N GLY A 272 11.79 -39.79 1.61
CA GLY A 272 11.74 -39.20 2.95
C GLY A 272 10.32 -38.96 3.45
N THR A 273 10.18 -38.88 4.78
CA THR A 273 8.90 -38.60 5.46
C THR A 273 8.51 -37.12 5.46
N LYS A 274 9.39 -36.24 4.97
CA LYS A 274 9.14 -34.80 4.86
C LYS A 274 8.24 -34.42 3.67
N ARG A 275 7.96 -35.37 2.77
CA ARG A 275 7.12 -35.13 1.59
C ARG A 275 5.64 -35.06 1.96
N THR A 276 4.91 -34.26 1.20
CA THR A 276 3.45 -34.18 1.24
C THR A 276 2.89 -34.35 -0.18
N TYR A 277 1.59 -34.10 -0.34
CA TYR A 277 0.94 -34.06 -1.65
C TYR A 277 1.63 -33.09 -2.62
N PHE A 278 2.29 -32.04 -2.11
CA PHE A 278 2.82 -30.96 -2.92
C PHE A 278 3.78 -31.45 -4.01
N THR A 279 4.75 -32.32 -3.67
CA THR A 279 5.68 -32.92 -4.66
C THR A 279 5.26 -34.31 -5.14
N ALA A 280 4.07 -34.80 -4.77
CA ALA A 280 3.57 -36.09 -5.23
C ALA A 280 3.56 -36.25 -6.76
N PRO A 281 3.23 -35.21 -7.56
CA PRO A 281 3.25 -35.33 -9.03
C PRO A 281 4.61 -35.71 -9.64
N TYR A 282 5.70 -35.45 -8.93
CA TYR A 282 7.06 -35.74 -9.40
C TYR A 282 7.57 -37.12 -8.97
N PHE A 283 7.37 -37.49 -7.71
CA PHE A 283 8.17 -38.54 -7.06
C PHE A 283 7.36 -39.69 -6.47
N ASN A 284 6.21 -40.10 -7.02
CA ASN A 284 5.38 -41.23 -6.54
C ASN A 284 4.82 -41.09 -5.10
N ASN A 285 4.31 -42.20 -4.53
CA ASN A 285 3.68 -42.32 -3.22
C ASN A 285 2.32 -41.61 -3.10
N LEU A 286 1.52 -41.59 -4.17
CA LEU A 286 0.23 -40.90 -4.20
C LEU A 286 -0.67 -41.35 -3.05
N ALA A 287 -0.77 -42.66 -2.80
CA ALA A 287 -1.62 -43.19 -1.74
C ALA A 287 -1.18 -42.71 -0.34
N SER A 288 0.13 -42.62 -0.08
CA SER A 288 0.66 -42.14 1.20
C SER A 288 0.60 -40.62 1.34
N MET A 289 0.63 -39.87 0.23
CA MET A 289 0.61 -38.41 0.23
C MET A 289 -0.81 -37.84 0.20
N THR A 290 -1.80 -38.57 -0.34
CA THR A 290 -3.21 -38.13 -0.44
C THR A 290 -3.80 -37.67 0.90
N PRO A 291 -3.59 -38.35 2.04
CA PRO A 291 -4.09 -37.88 3.33
C PRO A 291 -3.59 -36.49 3.75
N SER A 292 -2.43 -36.06 3.26
CA SER A 292 -1.93 -34.70 3.51
C SER A 292 -2.67 -33.64 2.70
N LEU A 293 -3.12 -33.98 1.49
CA LEU A 293 -4.00 -33.13 0.67
C LEU A 293 -5.38 -33.01 1.31
N ASP A 294 -5.95 -34.12 1.76
CA ASP A 294 -7.27 -34.13 2.40
C ASP A 294 -7.29 -33.29 3.67
N ARG A 295 -6.20 -33.36 4.46
CA ARG A 295 -6.01 -32.50 5.63
C ARG A 295 -5.90 -31.03 5.25
N HIS A 296 -5.18 -30.70 4.18
CA HIS A 296 -5.06 -29.32 3.70
C HIS A 296 -6.44 -28.75 3.30
N ILE A 297 -7.22 -29.51 2.52
CA ILE A 297 -8.59 -29.12 2.11
C ILE A 297 -9.49 -28.97 3.33
N SER A 298 -9.46 -29.93 4.26
CA SER A 298 -10.25 -29.86 5.50
C SER A 298 -9.90 -28.65 6.36
N ASN A 299 -8.63 -28.25 6.39
CA ASN A 299 -8.21 -27.02 7.05
C ASN A 299 -8.77 -25.77 6.35
N LEU A 300 -8.73 -25.70 5.02
CA LEU A 300 -9.32 -24.59 4.26
C LEU A 300 -10.83 -24.47 4.48
N VAL A 301 -11.55 -25.59 4.54
CA VAL A 301 -12.97 -25.64 4.91
C VAL A 301 -13.20 -24.99 6.28
N SER A 302 -12.47 -25.44 7.30
CA SER A 302 -12.58 -24.93 8.68
C SER A 302 -12.22 -23.45 8.79
N MET A 303 -11.12 -23.04 8.17
CA MET A 303 -10.66 -21.65 8.16
C MET A 303 -11.65 -20.73 7.44
N THR A 304 -12.25 -21.20 6.34
CA THR A 304 -13.30 -20.46 5.61
C THR A 304 -14.54 -20.25 6.47
N ASP A 305 -15.04 -21.29 7.14
CA ASP A 305 -16.20 -21.16 8.04
C ASP A 305 -15.93 -20.21 9.21
N ASN A 306 -14.72 -20.28 9.77
CA ASN A 306 -14.31 -19.38 10.84
C ASN A 306 -14.23 -17.93 10.35
N ALA A 307 -13.64 -17.70 9.17
CA ALA A 307 -13.50 -16.39 8.57
C ALA A 307 -14.86 -15.75 8.26
N ILE A 308 -15.80 -16.51 7.70
CA ILE A 308 -17.18 -16.05 7.47
C ILE A 308 -17.82 -15.63 8.79
N SER A 309 -17.74 -16.48 9.81
CA SER A 309 -18.38 -16.25 11.12
C SER A 309 -17.81 -15.04 11.85
N ARG A 310 -16.49 -14.81 11.73
CA ARG A 310 -15.78 -13.72 12.42
C ARG A 310 -15.58 -12.47 11.57
N LYS A 311 -16.02 -12.50 10.31
CA LYS A 311 -15.73 -11.48 9.29
C LYS A 311 -14.22 -11.18 9.17
N ASN A 312 -13.39 -12.22 9.16
CA ASN A 312 -11.94 -12.08 9.08
C ASN A 312 -11.45 -12.17 7.63
N LEU A 313 -10.80 -11.11 7.14
CA LEU A 313 -10.20 -11.04 5.82
C LEU A 313 -8.85 -11.78 5.69
N ASP A 314 -8.24 -12.23 6.80
CA ASP A 314 -6.98 -12.99 6.77
C ASP A 314 -7.09 -14.29 5.98
N ILE A 315 -8.29 -14.83 5.77
CA ILE A 315 -8.51 -16.02 4.93
C ILE A 315 -7.95 -15.85 3.51
N PHE A 316 -7.95 -14.63 2.97
CA PHE A 316 -7.44 -14.36 1.63
C PHE A 316 -5.91 -14.44 1.55
N THR A 317 -5.19 -14.38 2.68
CA THR A 317 -3.72 -14.48 2.73
C THR A 317 -3.22 -15.93 2.78
N ILE A 318 -4.13 -16.90 2.84
CA ILE A 318 -3.81 -18.32 3.02
C ILE A 318 -3.50 -18.98 1.67
N ASP A 319 -2.37 -19.68 1.59
CA ASP A 319 -1.99 -20.44 0.41
C ASP A 319 -3.07 -21.46 0.02
N GLY A 320 -3.37 -21.54 -1.29
CA GLY A 320 -4.37 -22.45 -1.84
C GLY A 320 -5.82 -21.96 -1.75
N ILE A 321 -6.10 -20.82 -1.10
CA ILE A 321 -7.48 -20.32 -0.97
C ILE A 321 -8.15 -20.05 -2.33
N SER A 322 -7.40 -19.54 -3.32
CA SER A 322 -7.95 -19.28 -4.66
C SER A 322 -8.41 -20.55 -5.36
N ASP A 323 -7.60 -21.61 -5.28
CA ASP A 323 -7.95 -22.90 -5.88
C ASP A 323 -9.14 -23.54 -5.13
N PHE A 324 -9.18 -23.42 -3.80
CA PHE A 324 -10.33 -23.86 -3.01
C PHE A 324 -11.62 -23.10 -3.36
N ILE A 325 -11.54 -21.78 -3.57
CA ILE A 325 -12.68 -20.99 -4.04
C ILE A 325 -13.17 -21.50 -5.40
N LEU A 326 -12.28 -21.85 -6.31
CA LEU A 326 -12.65 -22.41 -7.61
C LEU A 326 -13.28 -23.80 -7.46
N GLN A 327 -12.68 -24.69 -6.66
CA GLN A 327 -13.24 -26.02 -6.37
C GLN A 327 -14.67 -25.93 -5.82
N GLU A 328 -14.93 -24.98 -4.92
CA GLU A 328 -16.21 -24.84 -4.22
C GLU A 328 -17.11 -23.72 -4.80
N LYS A 329 -16.80 -23.18 -5.99
CA LYS A 329 -17.44 -21.93 -6.50
C LYS A 329 -18.97 -21.99 -6.60
N LYS A 330 -19.53 -23.19 -6.73
CA LYS A 330 -20.98 -23.43 -6.83
C LYS A 330 -21.68 -23.61 -5.48
N THR A 331 -20.95 -23.60 -4.36
CA THR A 331 -21.51 -23.83 -3.02
C THR A 331 -21.89 -22.53 -2.30
N ASN A 332 -22.81 -22.62 -1.35
CA ASN A 332 -23.22 -21.47 -0.53
C ASN A 332 -22.06 -20.93 0.32
N ARG A 333 -21.08 -21.78 0.67
CA ARG A 333 -19.90 -21.41 1.45
C ARG A 333 -19.10 -20.32 0.74
N ILE A 334 -18.79 -20.52 -0.54
CA ILE A 334 -18.03 -19.54 -1.31
C ILE A 334 -18.85 -18.28 -1.58
N ARG A 335 -20.15 -18.42 -1.90
CA ARG A 335 -21.02 -17.23 -2.03
C ARG A 335 -21.01 -16.38 -0.76
N ASN A 336 -21.07 -17.01 0.41
CA ASN A 336 -21.03 -16.33 1.70
C ASN A 336 -19.63 -15.74 2.00
N LEU A 337 -18.54 -16.43 1.64
CA LEU A 337 -17.18 -15.94 1.78
C LEU A 337 -16.95 -14.65 0.98
N LEU A 338 -17.33 -14.64 -0.30
CA LEU A 338 -17.17 -13.47 -1.18
C LEU A 338 -18.06 -12.31 -0.73
N ALA A 339 -19.32 -12.58 -0.35
CA ALA A 339 -20.21 -11.56 0.21
C ALA A 339 -19.69 -11.00 1.56
N MET A 340 -19.06 -11.85 2.39
CA MET A 340 -18.43 -11.43 3.63
C MET A 340 -17.27 -10.47 3.35
N ALA A 341 -16.42 -10.76 2.37
CA ALA A 341 -15.29 -9.91 2.02
C ALA A 341 -15.70 -8.46 1.72
N VAL A 342 -16.81 -8.29 0.99
CA VAL A 342 -17.35 -6.96 0.65
C VAL A 342 -17.88 -6.21 1.87
N SER A 343 -18.34 -6.92 2.91
CA SER A 343 -18.98 -6.34 4.10
C SER A 343 -18.12 -6.32 5.36
N ALA A 344 -16.89 -6.87 5.33
CA ALA A 344 -16.01 -7.01 6.49
C ALA A 344 -15.31 -5.70 6.91
N GLY A 345 -15.35 -4.66 6.07
CA GLY A 345 -14.67 -3.38 6.31
C GLY A 345 -13.44 -3.19 5.41
N THR A 346 -12.65 -2.17 5.69
CA THR A 346 -11.45 -1.83 4.90
C THR A 346 -10.30 -2.80 5.21
N PRO A 347 -9.72 -3.47 4.19
CA PRO A 347 -8.57 -4.36 4.40
C PRO A 347 -7.32 -3.58 4.82
N ASN A 348 -6.41 -4.25 5.52
CA ASN A 348 -5.03 -3.75 5.68
C ASN A 348 -4.20 -4.02 4.41
N LEU A 349 -2.95 -3.55 4.35
CA LEU A 349 -2.07 -3.69 3.18
C LEU A 349 -1.92 -5.16 2.71
N THR A 350 -1.62 -6.08 3.62
CA THR A 350 -1.44 -7.51 3.29
C THR A 350 -2.73 -8.13 2.78
N GLN A 351 -3.86 -7.83 3.44
CA GLN A 351 -5.17 -8.31 3.02
C GLN A 351 -5.57 -7.74 1.66
N ALA A 352 -5.29 -6.46 1.40
CA ALA A 352 -5.57 -5.81 0.12
C ALA A 352 -4.81 -6.47 -1.02
N ALA A 353 -3.50 -6.70 -0.86
CA ALA A 353 -2.70 -7.42 -1.84
C ALA A 353 -3.22 -8.86 -2.06
N ALA A 354 -3.57 -9.55 -0.99
CA ALA A 354 -4.05 -10.92 -1.05
C ALA A 354 -5.43 -11.04 -1.73
N ILE A 355 -6.37 -10.13 -1.44
CA ILE A 355 -7.67 -10.07 -2.11
C ILE A 355 -7.51 -9.82 -3.62
N LEU A 356 -6.59 -8.92 -4.02
CA LEU A 356 -6.30 -8.68 -5.44
C LEU A 356 -5.72 -9.93 -6.13
N ASN A 357 -4.80 -10.65 -5.48
CA ASN A 357 -4.28 -11.93 -6.01
C ASN A 357 -5.37 -12.99 -6.16
N VAL A 358 -6.26 -13.10 -5.17
CA VAL A 358 -7.41 -14.03 -5.23
C VAL A 358 -8.38 -13.63 -6.34
N TYR A 359 -8.66 -12.34 -6.48
CA TYR A 359 -9.48 -11.80 -7.56
C TYR A 359 -8.92 -12.18 -8.93
N GLU A 360 -7.64 -11.94 -9.20
CA GLU A 360 -7.03 -12.32 -10.48
C GLU A 360 -7.15 -13.81 -10.75
N ARG A 361 -6.74 -14.65 -9.79
CA ARG A 361 -6.74 -16.11 -10.00
C ARG A 361 -8.14 -16.63 -10.31
N ILE A 362 -9.17 -16.10 -9.65
CA ILE A 362 -10.56 -16.45 -9.94
C ILE A 362 -11.01 -15.85 -11.27
N TYR A 363 -10.63 -14.62 -11.59
CA TYR A 363 -11.03 -13.93 -12.83
C TYR A 363 -10.58 -14.71 -14.06
N SER A 364 -9.34 -15.21 -14.06
CA SER A 364 -8.78 -16.00 -15.17
C SER A 364 -9.54 -17.31 -15.43
N ALA A 365 -10.13 -17.94 -14.40
CA ALA A 365 -10.80 -19.24 -14.50
C ALA A 365 -12.34 -19.19 -14.45
N ALA A 366 -12.92 -18.19 -13.79
CA ALA A 366 -14.36 -18.04 -13.54
C ALA A 366 -14.75 -16.56 -13.34
N PRO A 367 -14.80 -15.75 -14.42
CA PRO A 367 -15.07 -14.31 -14.33
C PRO A 367 -16.36 -13.95 -13.59
N GLU A 368 -17.43 -14.74 -13.74
CA GLU A 368 -18.71 -14.54 -13.04
C GLU A 368 -18.57 -14.66 -11.51
N THR A 369 -17.69 -15.54 -11.03
CA THR A 369 -17.42 -15.67 -9.60
C THR A 369 -16.57 -14.49 -9.11
N ALA A 370 -15.56 -14.10 -9.89
CA ALA A 370 -14.69 -12.97 -9.57
C ALA A 370 -15.43 -11.63 -9.51
N ALA A 371 -16.51 -11.47 -10.28
CA ALA A 371 -17.37 -10.27 -10.28
C ALA A 371 -17.87 -9.88 -8.88
N SER A 372 -17.96 -10.84 -7.96
CA SER A 372 -18.34 -10.59 -6.56
C SER A 372 -17.30 -9.75 -5.79
N LEU A 373 -16.05 -9.69 -6.25
CA LEU A 373 -14.96 -8.95 -5.63
C LEU A 373 -14.59 -7.68 -6.39
N THR A 374 -15.16 -7.42 -7.58
CA THR A 374 -14.78 -6.27 -8.42
C THR A 374 -14.90 -4.93 -7.67
N SER A 375 -15.92 -4.74 -6.82
CA SER A 375 -16.04 -3.50 -6.02
C SER A 375 -14.91 -3.30 -5.01
N LEU A 376 -14.21 -4.36 -4.62
CA LEU A 376 -13.08 -4.29 -3.69
C LEU A 376 -11.75 -3.98 -4.38
N THR A 377 -11.64 -4.10 -5.72
CA THR A 377 -10.36 -3.92 -6.41
C THR A 377 -9.83 -2.50 -6.25
N GLU A 378 -10.68 -1.49 -6.49
CA GLU A 378 -10.32 -0.08 -6.27
C GLU A 378 -10.05 0.23 -4.79
N THR A 379 -10.82 -0.37 -3.87
CA THR A 379 -10.58 -0.21 -2.43
C THR A 379 -9.21 -0.76 -2.03
N CYS A 380 -8.87 -1.96 -2.49
CA CYS A 380 -7.60 -2.61 -2.21
C CYS A 380 -6.43 -1.83 -2.84
N ALA A 381 -6.56 -1.40 -4.10
CA ALA A 381 -5.57 -0.58 -4.77
C ALA A 381 -5.35 0.76 -4.02
N SER A 382 -6.41 1.42 -3.57
CA SER A 382 -6.33 2.65 -2.76
C SER A 382 -5.65 2.40 -1.41
N VAL A 383 -5.92 1.28 -0.74
CA VAL A 383 -5.22 0.91 0.50
C VAL A 383 -3.72 0.72 0.24
N ILE A 384 -3.35 0.07 -0.86
CA ILE A 384 -1.93 -0.10 -1.22
C ILE A 384 -1.29 1.25 -1.53
N GLU A 385 -1.97 2.11 -2.30
CA GLU A 385 -1.51 3.46 -2.65
C GLU A 385 -1.30 4.34 -1.40
N ASP A 386 -2.25 4.38 -0.48
CA ASP A 386 -2.14 5.12 0.79
C ASP A 386 -1.01 4.58 1.69
N ASN A 387 -0.61 3.32 1.52
CA ASN A 387 0.53 2.69 2.20
C ASN A 387 1.83 2.76 1.40
N CYS A 388 1.89 3.49 0.29
CA CYS A 388 3.12 3.72 -0.46
C CYS A 388 3.72 5.10 -0.19
N SER A 389 5.03 5.22 -0.37
CA SER A 389 5.73 6.49 -0.45
C SER A 389 6.87 6.42 -1.46
N LEU A 390 7.17 7.56 -2.08
CA LEU A 390 8.23 7.68 -3.08
C LEU A 390 9.30 8.65 -2.59
N LYS A 391 10.56 8.19 -2.57
CA LYS A 391 11.73 9.04 -2.27
C LYS A 391 12.88 8.67 -3.20
N ASN A 392 13.43 9.66 -3.90
CA ASN A 392 14.54 9.46 -4.84
C ASN A 392 14.27 8.31 -5.84
N GLU A 393 13.07 8.27 -6.42
CA GLU A 393 12.62 7.22 -7.35
C GLU A 393 12.50 5.81 -6.76
N VAL A 394 12.76 5.64 -5.45
CA VAL A 394 12.56 4.40 -4.73
C VAL A 394 11.18 4.42 -4.06
N ILE A 395 10.35 3.46 -4.43
CA ILE A 395 9.06 3.23 -3.77
C ILE A 395 9.28 2.41 -2.49
N SER A 396 8.55 2.76 -1.44
CA SER A 396 8.54 2.01 -0.18
C SER A 396 7.13 1.82 0.35
N LEU A 397 6.91 0.70 1.03
CA LEU A 397 5.68 0.38 1.73
C LEU A 397 5.77 0.89 3.17
N ASN A 398 4.90 1.82 3.54
CA ASN A 398 4.83 2.44 4.86
C ASN A 398 4.55 1.39 5.93
N GLY A 399 5.35 1.39 7.01
CA GLY A 399 5.21 0.41 8.09
C GLY A 399 5.74 -0.99 7.75
N VAL A 400 6.27 -1.20 6.54
CA VAL A 400 6.91 -2.46 6.12
C VAL A 400 8.42 -2.25 6.07
N PRO A 401 9.21 -3.06 6.80
CA PRO A 401 10.67 -3.01 6.72
C PRO A 401 11.19 -3.21 5.29
N ALA A 402 12.26 -2.48 4.92
CA ALA A 402 12.80 -2.53 3.55
C ALA A 402 13.37 -3.92 3.17
N ASP A 403 13.71 -4.75 4.15
CA ASP A 403 14.16 -6.14 3.98
C ASP A 403 13.02 -7.16 3.88
N SER A 404 11.75 -6.72 4.02
CA SER A 404 10.57 -7.57 3.83
C SER A 404 10.24 -7.74 2.33
N LEU A 405 11.21 -8.26 1.57
CA LEU A 405 11.20 -8.31 0.11
C LEU A 405 9.98 -9.07 -0.46
N LEU A 406 9.54 -10.14 0.20
CA LEU A 406 8.37 -10.91 -0.24
C LEU A 406 7.08 -10.10 -0.19
N THR A 407 6.90 -9.20 0.79
CA THR A 407 5.72 -8.33 0.87
C THR A 407 5.67 -7.36 -0.32
N TYR A 408 6.81 -6.81 -0.72
CA TYR A 408 6.92 -5.97 -1.91
C TYR A 408 6.58 -6.76 -3.18
N ILE A 409 7.10 -7.98 -3.29
CA ILE A 409 6.84 -8.87 -4.43
C ILE A 409 5.36 -9.27 -4.51
N GLN A 410 4.74 -9.67 -3.40
CA GLN A 410 3.31 -10.03 -3.32
C GLN A 410 2.42 -8.85 -3.69
N THR A 411 2.69 -7.67 -3.11
CA THR A 411 1.92 -6.45 -3.37
C THR A 411 2.08 -6.01 -4.82
N GLY A 412 3.31 -6.04 -5.34
CA GLY A 412 3.60 -5.64 -6.71
C GLY A 412 3.00 -6.59 -7.74
N SER A 413 3.11 -7.91 -7.54
CA SER A 413 2.47 -8.92 -8.39
C SER A 413 0.95 -8.71 -8.45
N ALA A 414 0.31 -8.51 -7.30
CA ALA A 414 -1.12 -8.25 -7.21
C ALA A 414 -1.57 -7.01 -8.00
N LEU A 415 -0.80 -5.91 -7.91
CA LEU A 415 -1.09 -4.67 -8.63
C LEU A 415 -0.89 -4.79 -10.14
N ILE A 416 0.14 -5.51 -10.59
CA ILE A 416 0.40 -5.74 -12.02
C ILE A 416 -0.80 -6.43 -12.65
N GLU A 417 -1.24 -7.52 -12.03
CA GLU A 417 -2.31 -8.34 -12.56
C GLU A 417 -3.68 -7.65 -12.50
N ALA A 418 -4.03 -7.09 -11.33
CA ALA A 418 -5.27 -6.33 -11.19
C ALA A 418 -5.30 -5.12 -12.13
N GLY A 419 -4.15 -4.45 -12.32
CA GLY A 419 -4.03 -3.33 -13.26
C GLY A 419 -4.26 -3.74 -14.71
N GLN A 420 -3.84 -4.95 -15.11
CA GLN A 420 -4.11 -5.48 -16.45
C GLN A 420 -5.60 -5.78 -16.65
N ILE A 421 -6.23 -6.46 -15.68
CA ILE A 421 -7.65 -6.82 -15.73
C ILE A 421 -8.54 -5.56 -15.75
N GLU A 422 -8.25 -4.59 -14.89
CA GLU A 422 -9.04 -3.35 -14.75
C GLU A 422 -8.67 -2.27 -15.78
N GLY A 423 -7.65 -2.50 -16.62
CA GLY A 423 -7.18 -1.52 -17.60
C GLY A 423 -6.62 -0.25 -16.97
N LYS A 424 -5.88 -0.37 -15.85
CA LYS A 424 -5.28 0.74 -15.08
C LYS A 424 -3.74 0.71 -15.20
N PRO A 425 -3.13 1.41 -16.17
CA PRO A 425 -1.68 1.39 -16.38
C PRO A 425 -0.86 1.83 -15.17
N SER A 426 -1.36 2.80 -14.39
CA SER A 426 -0.69 3.29 -13.18
C SER A 426 -0.52 2.20 -12.12
N TRP A 427 -1.45 1.25 -12.01
CA TRP A 427 -1.33 0.11 -11.10
C TRP A 427 -0.22 -0.84 -11.58
N CYS A 428 -0.15 -1.09 -12.89
CA CYS A 428 0.91 -1.89 -13.49
C CYS A 428 2.29 -1.27 -13.25
N ASP A 429 2.42 0.04 -13.43
CA ASP A 429 3.68 0.77 -13.21
C ASP A 429 4.11 0.71 -11.75
N ALA A 430 3.17 0.92 -10.82
CA ALA A 430 3.41 0.78 -9.38
C ALA A 430 3.85 -0.64 -9.00
N GLY A 431 3.14 -1.65 -9.52
CA GLY A 431 3.44 -3.02 -9.22
C GLY A 431 4.81 -3.47 -9.76
N ARG A 432 5.17 -3.06 -10.98
CA ARG A 432 6.52 -3.32 -11.54
C ARG A 432 7.60 -2.62 -10.74
N LEU A 433 7.38 -1.38 -10.30
CA LEU A 433 8.37 -0.65 -9.50
C LEU A 433 8.58 -1.31 -8.13
N LEU A 434 7.52 -1.79 -7.47
CA LEU A 434 7.61 -2.54 -6.21
C LEU A 434 8.41 -3.85 -6.38
N VAL A 435 8.10 -4.64 -7.42
CA VAL A 435 8.82 -5.89 -7.72
C VAL A 435 10.29 -5.60 -8.03
N ASN A 436 10.58 -4.62 -8.89
CA ASN A 436 11.96 -4.27 -9.23
C ASN A 436 12.73 -3.73 -8.02
N THR A 437 12.08 -2.97 -7.13
CA THR A 437 12.68 -2.51 -5.88
C THR A 437 13.12 -3.69 -5.02
N ALA A 438 12.28 -4.71 -4.88
CA ALA A 438 12.63 -5.92 -4.13
C ALA A 438 13.74 -6.74 -4.84
N LEU A 439 13.67 -6.86 -6.17
CA LEU A 439 14.61 -7.65 -6.96
C LEU A 439 15.95 -6.97 -7.21
N ASN A 440 16.10 -5.67 -6.92
CA ASN A 440 17.41 -4.99 -6.93
C ASN A 440 18.44 -5.69 -6.02
N SER A 441 17.97 -6.42 -4.98
CA SER A 441 18.80 -7.20 -4.06
C SER A 441 18.70 -8.72 -4.29
N VAL A 442 18.21 -9.18 -5.45
CA VAL A 442 17.97 -10.62 -5.74
C VAL A 442 19.21 -11.49 -5.55
N SER A 443 20.40 -10.98 -5.85
CA SER A 443 21.67 -11.69 -5.66
C SER A 443 21.97 -12.00 -4.18
N SER A 444 21.47 -11.19 -3.26
CA SER A 444 21.59 -11.39 -1.80
C SER A 444 20.55 -12.35 -1.22
N MET A 445 19.47 -12.64 -1.96
CA MET A 445 18.43 -13.57 -1.49
C MET A 445 18.98 -14.99 -1.31
N ASN A 446 18.61 -15.65 -0.22
CA ASN A 446 18.86 -17.08 -0.02
C ASN A 446 17.89 -17.92 -0.88
N PHE A 447 18.17 -19.23 -0.98
CA PHE A 447 17.41 -20.12 -1.84
C PHE A 447 15.94 -20.30 -1.40
N HIS A 448 15.63 -20.16 -0.10
CA HIS A 448 14.24 -20.14 0.39
C HIS A 448 13.46 -18.92 -0.12
N MET A 449 14.02 -17.71 0.03
CA MET A 449 13.39 -16.48 -0.46
C MET A 449 13.24 -16.49 -1.98
N LEU A 450 14.22 -17.03 -2.71
CA LEU A 450 14.13 -17.18 -4.17
C LEU A 450 12.96 -18.10 -4.57
N ALA A 451 12.76 -19.21 -3.86
CA ALA A 451 11.66 -20.12 -4.14
C ALA A 451 10.29 -19.51 -3.82
N SER A 452 10.16 -18.80 -2.69
CA SER A 452 8.91 -18.08 -2.37
C SER A 452 8.62 -16.97 -3.39
N ALA A 453 9.62 -16.18 -3.78
CA ALA A 453 9.48 -15.17 -4.82
C ALA A 453 9.09 -15.77 -6.18
N TYR A 454 9.67 -16.94 -6.52
CA TYR A 454 9.31 -17.69 -7.72
C TYR A 454 7.84 -18.06 -7.72
N GLN A 455 7.33 -18.64 -6.64
CA GLN A 455 5.92 -19.04 -6.53
C GLN A 455 4.94 -17.87 -6.74
N ILE A 456 5.31 -16.66 -6.29
CA ILE A 456 4.46 -15.47 -6.41
C ILE A 456 4.47 -14.88 -7.84
N LEU A 457 5.63 -14.94 -8.50
CA LEU A 457 5.87 -14.21 -9.76
C LEU A 457 5.76 -15.08 -11.02
N ILE A 458 6.01 -16.39 -10.91
CA ILE A 458 6.07 -17.30 -12.06
C ILE A 458 4.83 -18.17 -12.07
N LYS A 459 3.77 -17.67 -12.72
CA LYS A 459 2.46 -18.34 -12.80
C LYS A 459 2.27 -19.16 -14.08
N ASP A 460 3.15 -18.98 -15.06
CA ASP A 460 3.06 -19.58 -16.39
C ASP A 460 3.78 -20.93 -16.52
N ASN A 461 4.55 -21.35 -15.49
CA ASN A 461 5.24 -22.62 -15.52
C ASN A 461 4.35 -23.77 -15.04
N GLN A 462 3.69 -24.45 -15.99
CA GLN A 462 2.83 -25.60 -15.73
C GLN A 462 3.55 -26.82 -15.13
N PHE A 463 4.88 -26.90 -15.23
CA PHE A 463 5.60 -27.96 -14.53
C PHE A 463 5.62 -27.76 -13.02
N PHE A 464 5.32 -26.57 -12.51
CA PHE A 464 5.15 -26.36 -11.07
C PHE A 464 3.85 -27.04 -10.59
N PRO A 465 3.83 -27.71 -9.43
CA PRO A 465 2.63 -28.42 -8.96
C PRO A 465 1.45 -27.46 -8.81
N HIS A 466 0.32 -27.81 -9.41
CA HIS A 466 -0.86 -26.96 -9.45
C HIS A 466 -2.16 -27.75 -9.41
N CYS A 467 -3.23 -27.04 -9.05
CA CYS A 467 -4.60 -27.49 -9.15
C CYS A 467 -5.15 -27.12 -10.53
N ASP A 468 -5.67 -28.10 -11.26
CA ASP A 468 -6.37 -27.90 -12.52
C ASP A 468 -7.86 -28.29 -12.37
N ILE A 469 -8.75 -27.35 -12.67
CA ILE A 469 -10.20 -27.54 -12.55
C ILE A 469 -10.74 -28.04 -13.89
N LEU A 470 -11.22 -29.28 -13.89
CA LEU A 470 -11.59 -30.00 -15.11
C LEU A 470 -13.09 -29.85 -15.44
N GLY A 471 -13.90 -29.48 -14.46
CA GLY A 471 -15.34 -29.24 -14.60
C GLY A 471 -16.09 -29.59 -13.32
N TYR A 472 -17.41 -29.76 -13.42
CA TYR A 472 -18.29 -29.99 -12.27
C TYR A 472 -19.42 -30.95 -12.59
N TYR A 473 -19.69 -31.87 -11.68
CA TYR A 473 -20.95 -32.63 -11.60
C TYR A 473 -21.89 -31.94 -10.62
N GLY A 474 -22.86 -31.17 -11.15
CA GLY A 474 -23.69 -30.31 -10.32
C GLY A 474 -22.82 -29.27 -9.58
N ASN A 475 -22.73 -29.42 -8.25
CA ASN A 475 -21.91 -28.54 -7.38
C ASN A 475 -20.53 -29.12 -7.04
N SER A 476 -20.26 -30.40 -7.33
CA SER A 476 -19.00 -31.07 -7.02
C SER A 476 -17.99 -30.85 -8.13
N ALA A 477 -16.83 -30.29 -7.81
CA ALA A 477 -15.76 -30.11 -8.79
C ALA A 477 -15.04 -31.42 -9.11
N VAL A 478 -14.71 -31.59 -10.39
CA VAL A 478 -13.70 -32.53 -10.86
C VAL A 478 -12.41 -31.76 -11.06
N TRP A 479 -11.32 -32.18 -10.42
CA TRP A 479 -10.04 -31.48 -10.53
C TRP A 479 -8.86 -32.41 -10.32
N ALA A 480 -7.68 -31.96 -10.73
CA ALA A 480 -6.43 -32.70 -10.62
C ALA A 480 -5.36 -31.90 -9.87
N TRP A 481 -4.60 -32.58 -9.00
CA TRP A 481 -3.30 -32.10 -8.53
C TRP A 481 -2.21 -32.71 -9.42
N THR A 482 -1.49 -31.88 -10.15
CA THR A 482 -0.64 -32.31 -11.28
C THR A 482 0.55 -31.37 -11.50
N CYS A 483 1.46 -31.78 -12.39
CA CYS A 483 2.48 -30.93 -13.00
C CYS A 483 2.51 -31.09 -14.53
N ALA A 484 1.38 -31.50 -15.13
CA ALA A 484 1.23 -31.59 -16.58
C ALA A 484 1.08 -30.23 -17.23
N ALA A 485 1.50 -30.15 -18.50
CA ALA A 485 1.37 -28.93 -19.28
C ALA A 485 -0.10 -28.61 -19.62
N ASP A 486 -0.92 -29.65 -19.77
CA ASP A 486 -2.35 -29.56 -20.10
C ASP A 486 -3.07 -30.85 -19.68
N ILE A 487 -4.27 -30.73 -19.09
CA ILE A 487 -5.18 -31.83 -18.84
C ILE A 487 -6.58 -31.43 -19.32
N THR A 488 -7.24 -32.32 -20.07
CA THR A 488 -8.64 -32.11 -20.48
C THR A 488 -9.52 -33.26 -20.01
N TYR A 489 -10.77 -32.95 -19.69
CA TYR A 489 -11.80 -33.90 -19.29
C TYR A 489 -13.03 -33.71 -20.16
N LYS A 490 -13.43 -34.74 -20.91
CA LYS A 490 -14.57 -34.67 -21.83
C LYS A 490 -15.42 -35.93 -21.72
N ILE A 491 -16.73 -35.77 -21.64
CA ILE A 491 -17.67 -36.88 -21.70
C ILE A 491 -18.14 -37.00 -23.14
N ASP A 492 -18.03 -38.19 -23.74
CA ASP A 492 -18.55 -38.46 -25.08
C ASP A 492 -20.03 -38.88 -25.06
N GLU A 493 -20.58 -39.12 -26.25
CA GLU A 493 -22.00 -39.49 -26.44
C GLU A 493 -22.35 -40.83 -25.78
N GLU A 494 -21.38 -41.69 -25.53
CA GLU A 494 -21.54 -43.00 -24.86
C GLU A 494 -21.38 -42.89 -23.33
N SER A 495 -21.30 -41.67 -22.79
CA SER A 495 -21.01 -41.40 -21.37
C SER A 495 -19.64 -41.87 -20.91
N ILE A 496 -18.69 -42.03 -21.84
CA ILE A 496 -17.30 -42.37 -21.51
C ILE A 496 -16.53 -41.08 -21.28
N VAL A 497 -15.85 -41.02 -20.15
CA VAL A 497 -14.98 -39.90 -19.79
C VAL A 497 -13.64 -40.09 -20.46
N ASN A 498 -13.23 -39.14 -21.29
CA ASN A 498 -11.95 -39.08 -21.98
C ASN A 498 -11.06 -38.02 -21.31
N ILE A 499 -9.98 -38.46 -20.66
CA ILE A 499 -8.98 -37.61 -20.02
C ILE A 499 -7.73 -37.60 -20.90
N ASN A 500 -7.37 -36.44 -21.46
CA ASN A 500 -6.11 -36.30 -22.20
C ASN A 500 -5.10 -35.54 -21.36
N ILE A 501 -3.86 -36.02 -21.32
CA ILE A 501 -2.79 -35.48 -20.48
C ILE A 501 -1.57 -35.21 -21.35
N ASP A 502 -1.07 -33.97 -21.37
CA ASP A 502 0.19 -33.58 -22.03
C ASP A 502 1.33 -33.58 -21.01
N PHE A 503 2.27 -34.52 -21.17
CA PHE A 503 3.41 -34.67 -20.27
C PHE A 503 4.67 -35.15 -21.03
N PRO A 504 5.88 -34.78 -20.57
CA PRO A 504 7.12 -35.28 -21.15
C PRO A 504 7.18 -36.81 -21.29
N LEU A 505 7.67 -37.26 -22.44
CA LEU A 505 7.91 -38.68 -22.72
C LEU A 505 8.93 -39.28 -21.74
N SER A 506 8.87 -40.60 -21.58
CA SER A 506 9.85 -41.44 -20.85
C SER A 506 9.83 -41.40 -19.32
N TYR A 507 9.04 -40.54 -18.68
CA TYR A 507 8.79 -40.57 -17.24
C TYR A 507 7.37 -41.01 -16.86
N SER A 508 7.23 -41.35 -15.59
CA SER A 508 5.92 -41.58 -14.97
C SER A 508 5.42 -40.27 -14.39
N HIS A 509 4.28 -39.81 -14.88
CA HIS A 509 3.52 -38.73 -14.30
C HIS A 509 2.59 -39.30 -13.21
N TYR A 510 2.57 -38.65 -12.05
CA TYR A 510 1.71 -39.04 -10.93
C TYR A 510 0.62 -37.98 -10.75
N ILE A 511 -0.64 -38.41 -10.65
CA ILE A 511 -1.78 -37.49 -10.61
C ILE A 511 -2.75 -37.93 -9.53
N ILE A 512 -3.23 -36.96 -8.76
CA ILE A 512 -4.35 -37.14 -7.84
C ILE A 512 -5.56 -36.43 -8.46
N PHE A 513 -6.55 -37.19 -8.93
CA PHE A 513 -7.83 -36.64 -9.34
C PHE A 513 -8.85 -36.73 -8.20
N LYS A 514 -9.67 -35.70 -8.05
CA LYS A 514 -10.75 -35.60 -7.07
C LYS A 514 -12.09 -35.38 -7.78
N GLY A 515 -13.16 -35.92 -7.19
CA GLY A 515 -14.53 -35.79 -7.71
C GLY A 515 -14.80 -36.64 -8.96
N ILE A 516 -13.99 -37.68 -9.20
CA ILE A 516 -14.20 -38.59 -10.33
C ILE A 516 -15.33 -39.55 -9.96
N PRO A 517 -16.42 -39.62 -10.74
CA PRO A 517 -17.49 -40.59 -10.48
C PRO A 517 -16.97 -42.02 -10.56
N THR A 518 -17.63 -42.93 -9.85
CA THR A 518 -17.29 -44.35 -9.94
C THR A 518 -17.38 -44.85 -11.38
N PHE A 519 -16.41 -45.69 -11.74
CA PHE A 519 -16.31 -46.36 -13.04
C PHE A 519 -16.19 -47.88 -12.86
N HIS A 520 -16.52 -48.41 -11.67
CA HIS A 520 -16.55 -49.85 -11.36
C HIS A 520 -15.28 -50.64 -11.77
N GLY A 521 -14.13 -49.97 -11.75
CA GLY A 521 -12.85 -50.56 -12.16
C GLY A 521 -12.67 -50.71 -13.68
N GLN A 522 -13.57 -50.14 -14.48
CA GLN A 522 -13.45 -50.05 -15.93
C GLN A 522 -12.71 -48.78 -16.33
N ILE A 523 -11.40 -48.91 -16.49
CA ILE A 523 -10.51 -47.84 -16.96
C ILE A 523 -9.62 -48.39 -18.07
N GLU A 524 -9.54 -47.63 -19.15
CA GLU A 524 -8.64 -47.86 -20.26
C GLU A 524 -7.48 -46.86 -20.18
N ILE A 525 -6.25 -47.36 -20.20
CA ILE A 525 -5.04 -46.55 -20.34
C ILE A 525 -4.31 -47.12 -21.56
N GLN A 526 -3.93 -46.30 -22.54
CA GLN A 526 -3.23 -46.76 -23.75
C GLN A 526 -3.99 -47.87 -24.51
N GLN A 527 -5.31 -47.75 -24.66
CA GLN A 527 -6.15 -48.74 -25.35
C GLN A 527 -6.15 -50.13 -24.69
N GLN A 528 -5.75 -50.22 -23.43
CA GLN A 528 -5.76 -51.45 -22.65
C GLN A 528 -6.58 -51.27 -21.37
N MET A 529 -7.40 -52.26 -21.03
CA MET A 529 -8.13 -52.26 -19.76
C MET A 529 -7.16 -52.57 -18.62
N PHE A 530 -7.08 -51.67 -17.64
CA PHE A 530 -6.26 -51.85 -16.45
C PHE A 530 -7.11 -52.36 -15.28
N ARG A 531 -6.53 -53.25 -14.47
CA ARG A 531 -7.08 -53.62 -13.16
C ARG A 531 -6.41 -52.78 -12.08
N THR A 532 -7.17 -52.43 -11.04
CA THR A 532 -6.62 -51.78 -9.85
C THR A 532 -5.59 -52.69 -9.16
N ASP A 533 -4.45 -52.13 -8.74
CA ASP A 533 -3.44 -52.80 -7.92
C ASP A 533 -2.84 -51.78 -6.96
N SER A 534 -2.85 -52.06 -5.66
CA SER A 534 -2.29 -51.16 -4.63
C SER A 534 -0.77 -50.92 -4.79
N ARG A 535 -0.09 -51.75 -5.56
CA ARG A 535 1.35 -51.65 -5.86
C ARG A 535 1.64 -50.97 -7.21
N PHE A 536 0.64 -50.36 -7.86
CA PHE A 536 0.76 -49.76 -9.20
C PHE A 536 1.98 -48.85 -9.37
N GLU A 537 2.41 -48.18 -8.30
CA GLU A 537 3.56 -47.27 -8.35
C GLU A 537 4.91 -47.97 -8.44
N THR A 538 5.00 -49.24 -8.05
CA THR A 538 6.24 -50.02 -8.01
C THR A 538 6.65 -50.59 -9.36
N TYR A 539 5.69 -50.79 -10.27
CA TYR A 539 5.93 -51.39 -11.57
C TYR A 539 6.43 -50.37 -12.59
N ASN A 540 7.21 -50.81 -13.57
CA ASN A 540 7.61 -49.97 -14.71
C ASN A 540 6.51 -49.87 -15.79
N SER A 541 5.27 -49.62 -15.38
CA SER A 541 4.10 -49.48 -16.23
C SER A 541 3.17 -48.38 -15.69
N SER A 542 2.17 -48.01 -16.48
CA SER A 542 1.03 -47.26 -15.98
C SER A 542 0.21 -48.11 -15.00
N GLY A 543 -0.60 -47.45 -14.18
CA GLY A 543 -1.53 -48.12 -13.28
C GLY A 543 -2.27 -47.11 -12.40
N TYR A 544 -3.22 -47.60 -11.61
CA TYR A 544 -4.08 -46.74 -10.82
C TYR A 544 -4.59 -47.43 -9.56
N VAL A 545 -5.07 -46.61 -8.62
CA VAL A 545 -5.95 -46.99 -7.52
C VAL A 545 -7.10 -45.99 -7.47
N TYR A 546 -8.31 -46.49 -7.24
CA TYR A 546 -9.48 -45.65 -7.00
C TYR A 546 -9.94 -45.81 -5.54
N LEU A 547 -10.04 -44.70 -4.83
CA LEU A 547 -10.53 -44.62 -3.46
C LEU A 547 -11.99 -44.14 -3.52
N ALA A 548 -12.92 -45.09 -3.44
CA ALA A 548 -14.34 -44.83 -3.64
C ALA A 548 -14.96 -43.94 -2.56
N ASP A 549 -14.48 -44.04 -1.31
CA ASP A 549 -15.01 -43.27 -0.17
C ASP A 549 -14.91 -41.75 -0.38
N ASP A 550 -13.89 -41.31 -1.12
CA ASP A 550 -13.58 -39.89 -1.35
C ASP A 550 -13.54 -39.52 -2.86
N GLU A 551 -14.12 -40.35 -3.74
CA GLU A 551 -14.15 -40.14 -5.20
C GLU A 551 -12.78 -39.75 -5.80
N THR A 552 -11.73 -40.43 -5.33
CA THR A 552 -10.34 -40.07 -5.62
C THR A 552 -9.70 -41.11 -6.53
N LEU A 553 -9.18 -40.68 -7.68
CA LEU A 553 -8.44 -41.51 -8.61
C LEU A 553 -6.96 -41.16 -8.57
N LEU A 554 -6.13 -42.10 -8.14
CA LEU A 554 -4.68 -42.01 -8.10
C LEU A 554 -4.13 -42.69 -9.35
N ILE A 555 -3.43 -41.94 -10.20
CA ILE A 555 -2.90 -42.45 -11.47
C ILE A 555 -1.39 -42.29 -11.52
N LYS A 556 -0.72 -43.37 -11.93
CA LYS A 556 0.61 -43.33 -12.52
C LYS A 556 0.44 -43.51 -14.03
N SER A 557 0.76 -42.48 -14.79
CA SER A 557 0.76 -42.52 -16.25
C SER A 557 2.21 -42.59 -16.74
N ARG A 558 2.62 -43.70 -17.35
CA ARG A 558 3.90 -43.79 -18.07
C ARG A 558 3.64 -43.50 -19.55
N HIS A 559 3.89 -42.26 -19.95
CA HIS A 559 3.55 -41.75 -21.28
C HIS A 559 4.32 -42.50 -22.37
N LYS A 560 3.57 -43.13 -23.30
CA LYS A 560 4.11 -43.69 -24.56
C LYS A 560 4.01 -42.70 -25.72
N SER A 561 3.16 -41.70 -25.55
CA SER A 561 3.00 -40.57 -26.45
C SER A 561 2.94 -39.28 -25.63
N GLN A 562 3.24 -38.14 -26.24
CA GLN A 562 3.24 -36.86 -25.51
C GLN A 562 1.86 -36.57 -24.90
N LYS A 563 0.79 -36.84 -25.67
CA LYS A 563 -0.60 -36.73 -25.24
C LYS A 563 -1.19 -38.10 -24.97
N GLU A 564 -1.35 -38.43 -23.70
CA GLU A 564 -1.88 -39.72 -23.30
C GLU A 564 -3.40 -39.65 -23.05
N LEU A 565 -4.15 -40.60 -23.62
CA LEU A 565 -5.58 -40.76 -23.38
C LEU A 565 -5.85 -41.82 -22.31
N ILE A 566 -6.66 -41.44 -21.33
CA ILE A 566 -7.26 -42.32 -20.33
C ILE A 566 -8.78 -42.27 -20.52
N ARG A 567 -9.44 -43.43 -20.57
CA ARG A 567 -10.90 -43.51 -20.67
C ARG A 567 -11.48 -44.15 -19.43
N LEU A 568 -12.47 -43.49 -18.82
CA LEU A 568 -13.21 -44.02 -17.67
C LEU A 568 -14.64 -44.34 -18.11
N PHE A 569 -15.07 -45.58 -17.87
CA PHE A 569 -16.44 -46.00 -18.14
C PHE A 569 -17.26 -45.75 -16.89
N CYS A 570 -17.50 -44.46 -16.63
CA CYS A 570 -18.21 -43.98 -15.45
C CYS A 570 -19.70 -44.33 -15.51
N ASP A 571 -20.33 -44.40 -14.34
CA ASP A 571 -21.79 -44.40 -14.28
C ASP A 571 -22.36 -43.14 -14.96
N PRO A 572 -23.52 -43.23 -15.64
CA PRO A 572 -24.16 -42.08 -16.27
C PRO A 572 -24.40 -40.99 -15.23
N THR A 573 -23.72 -39.86 -15.40
CA THR A 573 -23.83 -38.71 -14.52
C THR A 573 -24.49 -37.58 -15.31
N ALA A 574 -25.78 -37.36 -15.05
CA ALA A 574 -26.46 -36.21 -15.61
C ALA A 574 -25.83 -34.92 -15.04
N ASN A 575 -25.61 -33.93 -15.89
CA ASN A 575 -25.24 -32.54 -15.53
C ASN A 575 -23.74 -32.23 -15.30
N PHE A 576 -22.84 -32.77 -16.12
CA PHE A 576 -21.48 -32.24 -16.20
C PHE A 576 -21.45 -30.87 -16.90
N SER A 577 -20.68 -29.93 -16.35
CA SER A 577 -20.44 -28.62 -16.96
C SER A 577 -18.98 -28.22 -16.76
N ASN A 578 -18.36 -27.64 -17.78
CA ASN A 578 -17.03 -27.03 -17.69
C ASN A 578 -17.10 -25.69 -16.92
#